data_AF-A0A1Z9JBQ0-F1
#
_entry.id   AF-A0A1Z9JBQ0-F1
#
_cell.length_a   1.000
_cell.length_b   1.000
_cell.length_c   1.000
_cell.angle_alpha   90.00
_cell.angle_beta   90.00
_cell.angle_gamma   90.00
#
_symmetry.space_group_name_H-M   'P 1'
#
loop_
_entity.id
_entity.type
_entity.pdbx_description
1 polymer ?
#
loop_
_entity_poly.entity_id
_entity_poly.type
_entity_poly.pdbx_seq_one_letter_code
_entity_poly.pdbx_strand_id
1 'polypeptide(L)'
;MTRWVVTDLDGTLLDHNYCWEPARHTMGLLQQQGILVIPCTSKTAQEVRLFRRAAGLSDPFIVENGGAIYGNNVDGSEWILPLGAAHSALRPQLDQLSRELGHELIALEDLSAEQGEALTGLRDEALASAQR
;
A
#
# COMPACT_ATOMS: atom_id res chain seq x y z
N MET A 1 5.87 4.70 28.10
CA MET A 1 6.56 5.10 26.86
C MET A 1 5.82 4.43 25.71
N THR A 2 5.29 5.21 24.78
CA THR A 2 4.60 4.66 23.59
C THR A 2 5.63 4.03 22.67
N ARG A 3 5.39 2.80 22.20
CA ARG A 3 6.25 2.07 21.26
C ARG A 3 5.48 1.76 19.99
N TRP A 4 6.19 1.77 18.88
CA TRP A 4 5.67 1.43 17.57
C TRP A 4 6.73 0.63 16.79
N VAL A 5 6.24 -0.21 15.88
CA VAL A 5 7.05 -0.88 14.87
C VAL A 5 6.56 -0.38 13.53
N VAL A 6 7.47 0.18 12.73
CA VAL A 6 7.20 0.52 11.34
C VAL A 6 7.78 -0.58 10.48
N THR A 7 6.99 -1.12 9.56
CA THR A 7 7.41 -2.23 8.71
C THR A 7 6.96 -2.00 7.29
N ASP A 8 7.86 -2.28 6.35
CA ASP A 8 7.47 -2.50 4.97
C ASP A 8 6.68 -3.82 4.85
N LEU A 9 5.93 -3.97 3.76
CA LEU A 9 5.11 -5.14 3.47
C LEU A 9 5.87 -6.12 2.56
N ASP A 10 5.96 -5.84 1.27
CA ASP A 10 6.47 -6.80 0.28
C ASP A 10 7.96 -7.11 0.49
N GLY A 11 8.29 -8.39 0.60
CA GLY A 11 9.68 -8.80 0.83
C GLY A 11 10.22 -8.43 2.23
N THR A 12 9.36 -7.92 3.11
CA THR A 12 9.71 -7.57 4.50
C THR A 12 8.80 -8.31 5.49
N LEU A 13 7.53 -7.90 5.62
CA LEU A 13 6.55 -8.59 6.47
C LEU A 13 5.84 -9.72 5.71
N LEU A 14 5.57 -9.49 4.43
CA LEU A 14 5.01 -10.47 3.52
C LEU A 14 6.16 -11.24 2.87
N ASP A 15 6.08 -12.56 2.88
CA ASP A 15 7.01 -13.40 2.13
C ASP A 15 6.75 -13.32 0.60
N HIS A 16 7.51 -14.09 -0.18
CA HIS A 16 7.39 -14.12 -1.65
C HIS A 16 6.06 -14.70 -2.16
N ASN A 17 5.24 -15.29 -1.28
CA ASN A 17 3.89 -15.77 -1.59
C ASN A 17 2.82 -14.79 -1.07
N TYR A 18 3.20 -13.55 -0.76
CA TYR A 18 2.35 -12.52 -0.14
C TYR A 18 1.72 -12.98 1.19
N CYS A 19 2.43 -13.86 1.92
CA CYS A 19 1.95 -14.48 3.13
C CYS A 19 2.64 -13.86 4.37
N TRP A 20 1.85 -13.44 5.36
CA TRP A 20 2.34 -12.90 6.63
C TRP A 20 2.25 -13.91 7.79
N GLU A 21 1.79 -15.13 7.51
CA GLU A 21 1.63 -16.20 8.50
C GLU A 21 2.87 -16.45 9.36
N PRO A 22 4.10 -16.43 8.81
CA PRO A 22 5.31 -16.59 9.61
C PRO A 22 5.46 -15.53 10.72
N ALA A 23 4.97 -14.32 10.49
CA ALA A 23 5.01 -13.22 11.44
C ALA A 23 3.80 -13.21 12.40
N ARG A 24 2.78 -14.05 12.19
CA ARG A 24 1.51 -14.03 12.94
C ARG A 24 1.70 -14.05 14.46
N HIS A 25 2.60 -14.89 14.96
CA HIS A 25 2.87 -14.99 16.39
C HIS A 25 3.43 -13.66 16.95
N THR A 26 4.45 -13.10 16.31
CA THR A 26 5.06 -11.83 16.72
C THR A 26 4.07 -10.67 16.61
N MET A 27 3.28 -10.61 15.54
CA MET A 27 2.21 -9.61 15.38
C MET A 27 1.22 -9.65 16.55
N GLY A 28 0.78 -10.86 16.95
CA GLY A 28 -0.10 -11.04 18.10
C GLY A 28 0.52 -10.56 19.42
N LEU A 29 1.81 -10.83 19.65
CA LEU A 29 2.52 -10.34 20.84
C LEU A 29 2.60 -8.80 20.89
N LEU A 30 2.88 -8.16 19.76
CA LEU A 30 2.93 -6.70 19.66
C LEU A 30 1.56 -6.08 19.97
N GLN A 31 0.50 -6.62 19.36
CA GLN A 31 -0.89 -6.19 19.62
C GLN A 31 -1.29 -6.37 21.09
N GLN A 32 -0.97 -7.51 21.71
CA GLN A 32 -1.24 -7.76 23.13
C GLN A 32 -0.51 -6.78 24.07
N GLN A 33 0.67 -6.32 23.67
CA GLN A 33 1.45 -5.33 24.42
C GLN A 33 1.03 -3.88 24.12
N GLY A 34 0.04 -3.66 23.25
CA GLY A 34 -0.37 -2.33 22.81
C GLY A 34 0.73 -1.60 22.02
N ILE A 35 1.62 -2.36 21.37
CA ILE A 35 2.64 -1.82 20.47
C ILE A 35 2.02 -1.71 19.08
N LEU A 36 1.96 -0.49 18.55
CA LEU A 36 1.37 -0.23 17.23
C LEU A 36 2.25 -0.86 16.15
N VAL A 37 1.64 -1.52 15.17
CA VAL A 37 2.34 -1.99 13.96
C VAL A 37 1.86 -1.19 12.77
N ILE A 38 2.75 -0.36 12.23
CA ILE A 38 2.46 0.63 11.19
C ILE A 38 3.04 0.13 9.86
N PRO A 39 2.20 -0.35 8.92
CA PRO A 39 2.63 -0.61 7.55
C PRO A 39 3.14 0.66 6.88
N CYS A 40 4.25 0.55 6.14
CA CYS A 40 4.83 1.62 5.35
C CYS A 40 5.35 1.07 4.02
N THR A 41 4.63 1.30 2.93
CA THR A 41 4.82 0.56 1.66
C THR A 41 4.58 1.44 0.43
N SER A 42 5.02 0.98 -0.74
CA SER A 42 4.68 1.55 -2.04
C SER A 42 3.25 1.24 -2.49
N LYS A 43 2.58 0.28 -1.85
CA LYS A 43 1.22 -0.16 -2.18
C LYS A 43 0.18 0.94 -2.00
N THR A 44 -0.95 0.78 -2.69
CA THR A 44 -2.10 1.68 -2.60
C THR A 44 -2.77 1.56 -1.23
N ALA A 45 -3.54 2.59 -0.85
CA ALA A 45 -4.33 2.52 0.37
C ALA A 45 -5.35 1.37 0.36
N GLN A 46 -5.84 0.96 -0.81
CA GLN A 46 -6.76 -0.17 -0.91
C GLN A 46 -6.08 -1.49 -0.56
N GLU A 47 -4.91 -1.77 -1.12
CA GLU A 47 -4.13 -2.98 -0.83
C GLU A 47 -3.83 -3.09 0.66
N VAL A 48 -3.37 -2.00 1.29
CA VAL A 48 -3.04 -2.00 2.72
C VAL A 48 -4.27 -2.17 3.59
N ARG A 49 -5.45 -1.66 3.20
CA ARG A 49 -6.71 -1.92 3.93
C ARG A 49 -7.09 -3.40 3.91
N LEU A 50 -6.89 -4.09 2.78
CA LEU A 50 -7.14 -5.54 2.69
C LEU A 50 -6.21 -6.31 3.63
N PHE A 51 -4.91 -6.00 3.60
CA PHE A 51 -3.93 -6.59 4.50
C PHE A 51 -4.28 -6.33 5.98
N ARG A 52 -4.55 -5.07 6.35
CA ARG A 52 -4.91 -4.70 7.74
C ARG A 52 -6.12 -5.46 8.25
N ARG A 53 -7.16 -5.62 7.42
CA ARG A 53 -8.34 -6.44 7.75
C ARG A 53 -7.97 -7.90 8.01
N ALA A 54 -7.13 -8.50 7.15
CA ALA A 54 -6.68 -9.87 7.31
C ALA A 54 -5.81 -10.06 8.56
N ALA A 55 -4.94 -9.10 8.87
CA ALA A 55 -4.03 -9.11 10.02
C ALA A 55 -4.66 -8.60 11.33
N GLY A 56 -5.92 -8.16 11.31
CA GLY A 56 -6.60 -7.59 12.48
C GLY A 56 -5.97 -6.29 12.99
N LEU A 57 -5.40 -5.49 12.09
CA LEU A 57 -4.76 -4.21 12.41
C LEU A 57 -5.72 -3.04 12.24
N SER A 58 -5.70 -2.12 13.21
CA SER A 58 -6.40 -0.83 13.16
C SER A 58 -5.44 0.36 13.29
N ASP A 59 -4.14 0.11 13.39
CA ASP A 59 -3.10 1.14 13.49
C ASP A 59 -3.01 2.00 12.22
N PRO A 60 -2.52 3.26 12.31
CA PRO A 60 -2.23 4.08 11.15
C PRO A 60 -1.28 3.38 10.17
N PHE A 61 -1.30 3.79 8.91
CA PHE A 61 -0.49 3.19 7.85
C PHE A 61 -0.06 4.22 6.80
N ILE A 62 1.09 3.98 6.19
CA ILE A 62 1.76 4.85 5.23
C ILE A 62 1.78 4.13 3.88
N VAL A 63 1.36 4.82 2.82
CA VAL A 63 1.12 4.23 1.50
C VAL A 63 1.83 5.02 0.41
N GLU A 64 1.91 4.43 -0.79
CA GLU A 64 2.42 5.09 -2.00
C GLU A 64 3.78 5.77 -1.75
N ASN A 65 4.68 5.06 -1.07
CA ASN A 65 6.03 5.55 -0.71
C ASN A 65 6.01 6.84 0.15
N GLY A 66 5.01 6.97 1.02
CA GLY A 66 4.83 8.17 1.84
C GLY A 66 4.02 9.26 1.16
N GLY A 67 3.30 8.97 0.06
CA GLY A 67 2.37 9.90 -0.57
C GLY A 67 1.22 10.31 0.35
N ALA A 68 0.80 9.44 1.26
CA ALA A 68 -0.20 9.73 2.28
C ALA A 68 -0.07 8.85 3.53
N ILE A 69 -0.60 9.36 4.63
CA ILE A 69 -0.82 8.61 5.88
C ILE A 69 -2.31 8.50 6.13
N TYR A 70 -2.76 7.30 6.48
CA TYR A 70 -4.13 6.99 6.81
C TYR A 70 -4.23 6.50 8.25
N GLY A 71 -5.36 6.78 8.90
CA GLY A 71 -5.68 6.21 10.21
C GLY A 71 -7.15 6.37 10.55
N ASN A 72 -7.52 5.98 11.75
CA ASN A 72 -8.90 6.00 12.20
C ASN A 72 -9.06 6.95 13.39
N ASN A 73 -10.17 7.69 13.41
CA ASN A 73 -10.63 8.46 14.55
C ASN A 73 -11.20 7.53 15.62
N VAL A 74 -11.46 8.08 16.81
CA VAL A 74 -12.05 7.33 17.93
C VAL A 74 -13.44 6.76 17.58
N ASP A 75 -14.19 7.45 16.71
CA ASP A 75 -15.49 7.00 16.21
C ASP A 75 -15.39 5.96 15.06
N GLY A 76 -14.18 5.56 14.68
CA GLY A 76 -13.90 4.62 13.61
C GLY A 76 -13.83 5.24 12.21
N SER A 77 -14.19 6.52 12.04
CA SER A 77 -14.08 7.20 10.74
C SER A 77 -12.61 7.31 10.31
N GLU A 78 -12.35 7.13 9.02
CA GLU A 78 -11.00 7.19 8.49
C GLU A 78 -10.59 8.65 8.23
N TRP A 79 -9.38 9.02 8.63
CA TRP A 79 -8.75 10.29 8.28
C TRP A 79 -7.56 10.04 7.35
N ILE A 80 -7.24 11.07 6.56
CA ILE A 80 -6.16 11.05 5.57
C ILE A 80 -5.30 12.29 5.80
N LEU A 81 -3.99 12.10 5.85
CA LEU A 81 -2.99 13.14 5.78
C LEU A 81 -2.21 12.99 4.47
N PRO A 82 -2.60 13.72 3.40
CA PRO A 82 -1.83 13.76 2.16
C PRO A 82 -0.48 14.44 2.38
N LEU A 83 0.58 13.84 1.87
CA LEU A 83 1.95 14.36 1.96
C LEU A 83 2.56 14.64 0.56
N GLY A 84 2.06 13.96 -0.47
CA GLY A 84 2.48 14.11 -1.85
C GLY A 84 1.48 14.88 -2.73
N ALA A 85 1.84 15.02 -4.01
CA ALA A 85 0.93 15.50 -5.03
C ALA A 85 -0.20 14.50 -5.27
N ALA A 86 -1.41 14.99 -5.51
CA ALA A 86 -2.53 14.13 -5.86
C ALA A 86 -2.27 13.42 -7.21
N HIS A 87 -2.76 12.20 -7.33
CA HIS A 87 -2.66 11.41 -8.57
C HIS A 87 -3.11 12.21 -9.82
N SER A 88 -4.21 12.97 -9.72
CA SER A 88 -4.73 13.81 -10.80
C SER A 88 -3.75 14.92 -11.26
N ALA A 89 -2.82 15.33 -10.41
CA ALA A 89 -1.78 16.30 -10.75
C ALA A 89 -0.54 15.62 -11.37
N LEU A 90 -0.30 14.34 -11.06
CA LEU A 90 0.83 13.56 -11.58
C LEU A 90 0.54 13.04 -13.00
N ARG A 91 -0.71 12.69 -13.30
CA ARG A 91 -1.07 12.09 -14.59
C ARG A 91 -0.66 12.94 -15.82
N PRO A 92 -0.96 14.26 -15.89
CA PRO A 92 -0.51 15.08 -17.01
C PRO A 92 1.01 15.20 -17.11
N GLN A 93 1.73 15.06 -15.99
CA GLN A 93 3.20 15.09 -15.97
C GLN A 93 3.77 13.81 -16.58
N LEU A 94 3.15 12.65 -16.35
CA LEU A 94 3.53 11.41 -17.01
C LEU A 94 3.38 11.51 -18.54
N ASP A 95 2.27 12.07 -19.01
CA ASP A 95 2.02 12.29 -20.45
C ASP A 95 3.02 13.28 -21.06
N GLN A 96 3.45 14.28 -20.30
CA GLN A 96 4.50 15.20 -20.71
C GLN A 96 5.85 14.49 -20.81
N LEU A 97 6.24 13.73 -19.78
CA LEU A 97 7.49 12.97 -19.74
C LEU A 97 7.57 11.93 -20.87
N SER A 98 6.47 11.22 -21.13
CA SER A 98 6.35 10.27 -22.24
C SER A 98 6.70 10.93 -23.59
N ARG A 99 6.19 12.15 -23.83
CA ARG A 99 6.51 12.93 -25.04
C ARG A 99 7.95 13.44 -25.07
N GLU A 100 8.46 13.95 -23.95
CA GLU A 100 9.82 14.50 -23.85
C GLU A 100 10.89 13.42 -24.05
N LEU A 101 10.64 12.22 -23.53
CA LEU A 101 11.53 11.07 -23.68
C LEU A 101 11.41 10.41 -25.06
N GLY A 102 10.33 10.67 -25.80
CA GLY A 102 10.03 9.96 -27.05
C GLY A 102 9.76 8.47 -26.86
N HIS A 103 9.37 8.08 -25.64
CA HIS A 103 9.11 6.70 -25.24
C HIS A 103 7.77 6.65 -24.50
N GLU A 104 6.93 5.68 -24.89
CA GLU A 104 5.64 5.48 -24.26
C GLU A 104 5.82 5.06 -22.79
N LEU A 105 5.38 5.92 -21.88
CA LEU A 105 5.22 5.60 -20.47
C LEU A 105 3.73 5.31 -20.20
N ILE A 106 3.42 4.10 -19.75
CA ILE A 106 2.05 3.65 -19.49
C ILE A 106 1.87 3.55 -17.97
N ALA A 107 0.83 4.19 -17.43
CA ALA A 107 0.52 4.05 -16.01
C ALA A 107 -0.03 2.64 -15.73
N LEU A 108 0.18 2.14 -14.50
CA LEU A 108 -0.29 0.81 -14.10
C LEU A 108 -1.80 0.65 -14.30
N GLU A 109 -2.57 1.71 -14.02
CA GLU A 109 -4.03 1.79 -14.20
C GLU A 109 -4.49 1.73 -15.66
N ASP A 110 -3.62 2.02 -16.63
CA ASP A 110 -3.96 1.95 -18.05
C ASP A 110 -3.65 0.57 -18.67
N LEU A 111 -2.92 -0.28 -17.95
CA LEU A 111 -2.60 -1.62 -18.43
C LEU A 111 -3.87 -2.48 -18.48
N SER A 112 -4.01 -3.27 -19.54
CA SER A 112 -5.01 -4.35 -19.56
C SER A 112 -4.71 -5.37 -18.46
N ALA A 113 -5.71 -6.17 -18.06
CA ALA A 113 -5.50 -7.22 -17.07
C ALA A 113 -4.38 -8.21 -17.48
N GLU A 114 -4.31 -8.56 -18.77
CA GLU A 114 -3.27 -9.44 -19.32
C GLU A 114 -1.88 -8.80 -19.25
N GLN A 115 -1.76 -7.51 -19.61
CA GLN A 115 -0.49 -6.78 -19.51
C GLN A 115 -0.05 -6.60 -18.06
N GLY A 116 -0.99 -6.24 -17.18
CA GLY A 116 -0.77 -6.09 -15.76
C GLY A 116 -0.28 -7.38 -15.12
N GLU A 117 -0.93 -8.51 -15.41
CA GLU A 117 -0.48 -9.82 -14.94
C GLU A 117 0.92 -10.16 -15.47
N ALA A 118 1.16 -9.98 -16.77
CA ALA A 118 2.45 -10.31 -17.38
C ALA A 118 3.61 -9.49 -16.79
N LEU A 119 3.37 -8.22 -16.44
CA LEU A 119 4.41 -7.30 -15.94
C LEU A 119 4.59 -7.38 -14.41
N THR A 120 3.52 -7.63 -13.67
CA THR A 120 3.52 -7.54 -12.20
C THR A 120 3.40 -8.88 -11.50
N GLY A 121 2.91 -9.92 -12.18
CA GLY A 121 2.53 -11.20 -11.59
C GLY A 121 1.24 -11.15 -10.76
N LEU A 122 0.58 -9.99 -10.65
CA LEU A 122 -0.67 -9.84 -9.91
C LEU A 122 -1.88 -10.28 -10.74
N ARG A 123 -2.90 -10.83 -10.08
CA ARG A 123 -4.15 -11.30 -10.68
C ARG A 123 -5.37 -10.77 -9.96
N ASP A 124 -6.50 -10.79 -10.65
CA ASP A 124 -7.83 -10.55 -10.09
C ASP A 124 -7.90 -9.30 -9.19
N GLU A 125 -8.33 -9.47 -7.93
CA GLU A 125 -8.49 -8.39 -6.96
C GLU A 125 -7.17 -7.71 -6.58
N ALA A 126 -6.04 -8.43 -6.62
CA ALA A 126 -4.74 -7.86 -6.31
C ALA A 126 -4.33 -6.86 -7.38
N LEU A 127 -4.47 -7.23 -8.67
CA LEU A 127 -4.21 -6.33 -9.78
C LEU A 127 -5.18 -5.14 -9.76
N ALA A 128 -6.47 -5.40 -9.56
CA ALA A 128 -7.50 -4.34 -9.49
C ALA A 128 -7.35 -3.38 -8.29
N SER A 129 -6.62 -3.78 -7.24
CA SER A 129 -6.31 -2.92 -6.10
C SER A 129 -5.04 -2.11 -6.31
N ALA A 130 -4.07 -2.64 -7.07
CA ALA A 130 -2.85 -1.93 -7.45
C ALA A 130 -3.08 -0.88 -8.56
N GLN A 131 -4.11 -1.08 -9.39
CA GLN A 131 -4.51 -0.16 -10.47
C GLN A 131 -5.42 1.00 -9.99
N ARG A 132 -5.51 1.25 -8.67
CA ARG A 132 -6.48 2.18 -8.09
C ARG A 132 -5.87 3.27 -7.23
#